data_AF-A0AAE8LQ70-F1
#
_entry.id   AF-A0AAE8LQ70-F1
#
_cell.length_a   1.000
_cell.length_b   1.000
_cell.length_c   1.000
_cell.angle_alpha   90.00
_cell.angle_beta   90.00
_cell.angle_gamma   90.00
#
_symmetry.space_group_name_H-M   'P 1'
#
loop_
_entity.id
_entity.type
_entity.pdbx_description
1 polymer ?
#
loop_
_entity_poly.entity_id
_entity_poly.type
_entity_poly.pdbx_seq_one_letter_code
_entity_poly.pdbx_strand_id
1 'polypeptide(L)'
;MTLPSSGHILMSQVNQELGKAWNAPIYLNDGNVRNLAGRSSGWISMGDLHGKSSVVQEGPAYDSNYGWTRVNHAFLGTYAQLVWGGGEVARIDYNATSWSGGGWTYYRGDYRQDMSDDNGEISGFAIYRRNG
;
A
#
# COMPACT_ATOMS: atom_id res chain seq x y z
N MET A 1 10.70 2.16 3.02
CA MET A 1 11.85 2.44 2.13
C MET A 1 11.58 1.63 0.85
N THR A 2 12.48 1.48 -0.10
CA THR A 2 12.33 0.41 -1.11
C THR A 2 13.54 -0.48 -0.98
N LEU A 3 13.33 -1.80 -0.93
CA LEU A 3 14.43 -2.75 -0.87
C LEU A 3 15.32 -2.63 -2.12
N PRO A 4 16.63 -2.88 -2.01
CA PRO A 4 17.54 -2.84 -3.15
C PRO A 4 16.98 -3.61 -4.35
N SER A 5 17.04 -3.01 -5.54
CA SER A 5 16.56 -3.65 -6.77
C SER A 5 17.50 -4.73 -7.31
N SER A 6 18.74 -4.77 -6.80
CA SER A 6 19.73 -5.81 -7.07
C SER A 6 20.75 -5.91 -5.92
N GLY A 7 21.62 -6.91 -5.97
CA GLY A 7 22.66 -7.12 -4.96
C GLY A 7 22.19 -7.93 -3.75
N HIS A 8 22.89 -7.82 -2.62
CA HIS A 8 22.55 -8.59 -1.43
C HIS A 8 21.52 -7.83 -0.58
N ILE A 9 20.39 -8.48 -0.25
CA ILE A 9 19.41 -7.97 0.71
C ILE A 9 19.66 -8.61 2.07
N LEU A 10 19.78 -7.78 3.10
CA LEU A 10 19.89 -8.23 4.49
C LEU A 10 18.50 -8.34 5.13
N MET A 11 18.32 -9.32 6.03
CA MET A 11 17.05 -9.45 6.77
C MET A 11 16.76 -8.24 7.67
N SER A 12 17.78 -7.53 8.12
CA SER A 12 17.61 -6.26 8.84
C SER A 12 16.99 -5.17 7.97
N GLN A 13 17.26 -5.16 6.65
CA GLN A 13 16.60 -4.24 5.71
C GLN A 13 15.15 -4.64 5.49
N VAL A 14 14.84 -5.94 5.43
CA VAL A 14 13.46 -6.43 5.37
C VAL A 14 12.68 -6.03 6.63
N ASN A 15 13.29 -6.11 7.81
CA ASN A 15 12.70 -5.61 9.05
C ASN A 15 12.39 -4.11 8.97
N GLN A 16 13.36 -3.29 8.56
CA GLN A 16 13.14 -1.84 8.41
C GLN A 16 12.03 -1.54 7.41
N GLU A 17 11.97 -2.29 6.30
CA GLU A 17 10.93 -2.13 5.31
C GLU A 17 9.55 -2.42 5.91
N LEU A 18 9.43 -3.49 6.70
CA LEU A 18 8.20 -3.89 7.39
C LEU A 18 7.92 -3.09 8.66
N GLY A 19 8.68 -2.02 8.95
CA GLY A 19 8.51 -1.20 10.15
C GLY A 19 8.84 -1.92 11.47
N LYS A 20 9.58 -3.03 11.41
CA LYS A 20 10.05 -3.79 12.58
C LYS A 20 11.40 -3.25 13.09
N ALA A 21 11.72 -3.57 14.34
CA ALA A 21 13.07 -3.34 14.87
C ALA A 21 14.11 -4.08 14.01
N TRP A 22 15.27 -3.44 13.78
CA TRP A 22 16.29 -3.95 12.86
C TRP A 22 16.79 -5.36 13.19
N ASN A 23 16.79 -5.73 14.47
CA ASN A 23 17.21 -7.01 15.03
C ASN A 23 16.04 -7.93 15.41
N ALA A 24 14.79 -7.57 15.06
CA ALA A 24 13.65 -8.42 15.34
C ALA A 24 13.81 -9.77 14.59
N PRO A 25 13.51 -10.91 15.23
CA PRO A 25 13.44 -12.19 14.53
C PRO A 25 12.43 -12.08 13.37
N ILE A 26 12.85 -12.52 12.20
CA ILE A 26 12.03 -12.54 11.00
C ILE A 26 12.45 -13.70 10.10
N TYR A 27 11.48 -14.35 9.50
CA TYR A 27 11.67 -15.52 8.65
C TYR A 27 11.10 -15.26 7.26
N LEU A 28 11.74 -15.82 6.23
CA LEU A 28 11.25 -15.72 4.85
C LEU A 28 9.79 -16.19 4.74
N ASN A 29 9.41 -17.24 5.45
CA ASN A 29 8.04 -17.76 5.41
C ASN A 29 7.06 -17.04 6.34
N ASP A 30 7.45 -15.95 6.99
CA ASP A 30 6.51 -15.13 7.75
C ASP A 30 5.49 -14.48 6.80
N GLY A 31 4.23 -14.41 7.24
CA GLY A 31 3.14 -13.82 6.45
C GLY A 31 3.47 -12.41 5.93
N ASN A 32 4.09 -11.56 6.76
CA ASN A 32 4.45 -10.19 6.36
C ASN A 32 5.55 -10.15 5.29
N VAL A 33 6.54 -11.04 5.34
CA VAL A 33 7.60 -11.13 4.31
C VAL A 33 7.04 -11.70 3.03
N ARG A 34 6.16 -12.72 3.13
CA ARG A 34 5.45 -13.31 1.99
C ARG A 34 4.52 -12.30 1.32
N ASN A 35 3.86 -11.45 2.10
CA ASN A 35 3.06 -10.34 1.61
C ASN A 35 3.94 -9.32 0.88
N LEU A 36 5.09 -8.94 1.46
CA LEU A 36 6.05 -8.05 0.79
C LEU A 36 6.57 -8.63 -0.54
N ALA A 37 6.81 -9.93 -0.59
CA ALA A 37 7.19 -10.67 -1.79
C ALA A 37 6.04 -10.83 -2.81
N GLY A 38 4.78 -10.57 -2.42
CA GLY A 38 3.61 -10.76 -3.27
C GLY A 38 3.30 -12.22 -3.58
N ARG A 39 3.61 -13.15 -2.66
CA ARG A 39 3.35 -14.58 -2.83
C ARG A 39 2.60 -15.15 -1.63
N SER A 40 1.37 -15.61 -1.82
CA SER A 40 0.52 -16.16 -0.75
C SER A 40 0.72 -17.65 -0.45
N SER A 41 1.41 -18.40 -1.32
CA SER A 41 1.77 -19.82 -1.11
C SER A 41 3.05 -20.19 -1.86
N GLY A 42 3.62 -21.39 -1.59
CA GLY A 42 4.87 -21.86 -2.18
C GLY A 42 6.15 -21.32 -1.52
N TRP A 43 7.30 -21.66 -2.09
CA TRP A 43 8.60 -21.18 -1.60
C TRP A 43 8.81 -19.72 -2.02
N ILE A 44 9.33 -18.91 -1.10
CA ILE A 44 9.84 -17.58 -1.42
C ILE A 44 11.33 -17.51 -1.12
N SER A 45 12.02 -16.65 -1.85
CA SER A 45 13.44 -16.43 -1.78
C SER A 45 13.73 -14.95 -1.55
N MET A 46 14.94 -14.62 -1.10
CA MET A 46 15.37 -13.21 -1.01
C MET A 46 15.31 -12.50 -2.36
N GLY A 47 15.44 -13.24 -3.46
CA GLY A 47 15.29 -12.73 -4.82
C GLY A 47 13.92 -12.12 -5.10
N ASP A 48 12.87 -12.65 -4.47
CA ASP A 48 11.48 -12.17 -4.64
C ASP A 48 11.22 -10.82 -3.94
N LEU A 49 12.14 -10.39 -3.07
CA LEU A 49 12.05 -9.14 -2.29
C LEU A 49 12.72 -7.94 -2.97
N HIS A 50 13.45 -8.14 -4.07
CA HIS A 50 14.11 -7.05 -4.78
C HIS A 50 13.12 -6.00 -5.28
N GLY A 51 13.41 -4.73 -4.99
CA GLY A 51 12.58 -3.60 -5.39
C GLY A 51 11.21 -3.53 -4.71
N LYS A 52 10.95 -4.35 -3.69
CA LYS A 52 9.68 -4.33 -2.94
C LYS A 52 9.69 -3.24 -1.86
N SER A 53 8.51 -2.74 -1.55
CA SER A 53 8.28 -1.72 -0.52
C SER A 53 7.00 -2.05 0.24
N SER A 54 7.01 -1.89 1.56
CA SER A 54 5.87 -1.99 2.47
C SER A 54 5.38 -0.60 2.91
N VAL A 55 5.85 0.48 2.28
CA VAL A 55 5.49 1.85 2.65
C VAL A 55 3.96 2.00 2.60
N VAL A 56 3.41 2.42 3.73
CA VAL A 56 2.04 2.92 3.78
C VAL A 56 2.06 4.34 3.22
N GLN A 57 1.47 4.56 2.05
CA GLN A 57 1.23 5.90 1.55
C GLN A 57 -0.12 6.39 2.08
N GLU A 58 -0.15 7.57 2.70
CA GLU A 58 -1.41 8.24 2.95
C GLU A 58 -1.93 8.84 1.65
N GLY A 59 -3.19 8.55 1.32
CA GLY A 59 -3.86 9.12 0.15
C GLY A 59 -5.14 9.85 0.53
N PRO A 60 -5.56 10.89 -0.22
CA PRO A 60 -6.88 11.45 -0.07
C PRO A 60 -7.96 10.41 -0.41
N ALA A 61 -8.97 10.32 0.46
CA ALA A 61 -10.21 9.61 0.21
C ALA A 61 -11.39 10.55 0.39
N TYR A 62 -12.37 10.47 -0.49
CA TYR A 62 -13.65 11.14 -0.32
C TYR A 62 -14.70 10.15 0.18
N ASP A 63 -15.35 10.45 1.30
CA ASP A 63 -16.56 9.77 1.76
C ASP A 63 -17.70 10.81 1.81
N SER A 64 -18.80 10.56 1.11
CA SER A 64 -19.92 11.51 1.08
C SER A 64 -20.59 11.79 2.44
N ASN A 65 -20.32 10.99 3.48
CA ASN A 65 -20.76 11.24 4.85
C ASN A 65 -19.78 12.09 5.67
N TYR A 66 -18.49 12.06 5.33
CA TYR A 66 -17.41 12.67 6.13
C TYR A 66 -16.58 13.71 5.36
N GLY A 67 -16.84 13.89 4.06
CA GLY A 67 -16.05 14.70 3.16
C GLY A 67 -14.70 14.06 2.80
N TRP A 68 -13.75 14.90 2.42
CA TRP A 68 -12.37 14.47 2.17
C TRP A 68 -11.65 14.11 3.48
N THR A 69 -11.01 12.95 3.49
CA THR A 69 -10.27 12.39 4.61
C THR A 69 -8.99 11.72 4.13
N ARG A 70 -8.14 11.24 5.05
CA ARG A 70 -6.93 10.50 4.73
C ARG A 70 -7.16 9.01 4.95
N VAL A 71 -6.67 8.19 4.03
CA VAL A 71 -6.62 6.73 4.18
C VAL A 71 -5.19 6.23 4.10
N ASN A 72 -4.99 5.03 4.64
CA ASN A 72 -3.72 4.33 4.57
C ASN A 72 -3.73 3.36 3.39
N HIS A 73 -2.69 3.45 2.54
CA HIS A 73 -2.41 2.52 1.45
C HIS A 73 -1.13 1.74 1.73
N ALA A 74 -1.24 0.47 2.12
CA ALA A 74 -0.05 -0.38 2.26
C ALA A 74 0.20 -1.14 0.95
N PHE A 75 1.38 -0.97 0.35
CA PHE A 75 1.78 -1.79 -0.79
C PHE A 75 2.33 -3.14 -0.30
N LEU A 76 1.65 -4.22 -0.67
CA LEU A 76 1.97 -5.59 -0.25
C LEU A 76 2.33 -6.43 -1.47
N GLY A 77 3.36 -5.98 -2.20
CA GLY A 77 3.98 -6.70 -3.31
C GLY A 77 3.12 -6.78 -4.58
N THR A 78 2.03 -7.55 -4.55
CA THR A 78 1.10 -7.77 -5.68
C THR A 78 -0.20 -6.98 -5.56
N TYR A 79 -0.53 -6.48 -4.38
CA TYR A 79 -1.73 -5.66 -4.16
C TYR A 79 -1.43 -4.49 -3.22
N ALA A 80 -2.22 -3.42 -3.34
CA ALA A 80 -2.36 -2.37 -2.34
C ALA A 80 -3.53 -2.72 -1.42
N GLN A 81 -3.31 -2.64 -0.11
CA GLN A 81 -4.36 -2.76 0.90
C GLN A 81 -4.84 -1.35 1.26
N LEU A 82 -6.16 -1.14 1.18
CA LEU A 82 -6.81 0.10 1.60
C LEU A 82 -7.36 -0.09 3.00
N VAL A 83 -6.99 0.83 3.90
CA VAL A 83 -7.44 0.81 5.28
C VAL A 83 -8.15 2.12 5.61
N TRP A 84 -9.38 2.02 6.11
CA TRP A 84 -10.19 3.15 6.56
C TRP A 84 -10.86 2.83 7.89
N GLY A 85 -10.90 3.79 8.82
CA GLY A 85 -11.46 3.58 10.16
C GLY A 85 -10.77 2.49 10.99
N GLY A 86 -9.51 2.15 10.66
CA GLY A 86 -8.75 1.07 11.30
C GLY A 86 -9.02 -0.34 10.75
N GLY A 87 -9.89 -0.48 9.74
CA GLY A 87 -10.20 -1.75 9.08
C GLY A 87 -9.80 -1.78 7.60
N GLU A 88 -9.43 -2.95 7.10
CA GLU A 88 -9.23 -3.19 5.66
C GLU A 88 -10.56 -3.06 4.92
N VAL A 89 -10.62 -2.19 3.90
CA VAL A 89 -11.81 -1.99 3.05
C VAL A 89 -11.64 -2.52 1.64
N ALA A 90 -10.40 -2.70 1.15
CA ALA A 90 -10.14 -3.29 -0.17
C ALA A 90 -8.72 -3.86 -0.31
N ARG A 91 -8.58 -4.83 -1.24
CA ARG A 91 -7.31 -5.25 -1.84
C ARG A 91 -7.36 -4.97 -3.32
N ILE A 92 -6.40 -4.22 -3.82
CA ILE A 92 -6.37 -3.71 -5.19
C ILE A 92 -5.08 -4.19 -5.83
N ASP A 93 -5.13 -4.75 -7.03
CA ASP A 93 -3.90 -5.17 -7.70
C ASP A 93 -2.89 -4.02 -7.82
N TYR A 94 -1.62 -4.32 -7.57
CA TYR A 94 -0.56 -3.33 -7.63
C TYR A 94 -0.39 -2.74 -9.03
N ASN A 95 -0.98 -3.28 -10.08
CA ASN A 95 -0.93 -2.65 -11.41
C ASN A 95 -2.26 -2.02 -11.82
N ALA A 96 -3.27 -2.06 -10.95
CA ALA A 96 -4.56 -1.47 -11.24
C ALA A 96 -4.43 0.06 -11.31
N THR A 97 -4.85 0.63 -12.43
CA THR A 97 -5.01 2.07 -12.61
C THR A 97 -6.33 2.58 -12.04
N SER A 98 -7.31 1.68 -11.92
CA SER A 98 -8.57 1.93 -11.24
C SER A 98 -9.14 0.62 -10.68
N TRP A 99 -9.96 0.72 -9.64
CA TRP A 99 -10.69 -0.41 -9.08
C TRP A 99 -12.00 0.07 -8.46
N SER A 100 -13.06 -0.71 -8.58
CA SER A 100 -14.35 -0.42 -7.94
C SER A 100 -14.86 -1.67 -7.23
N GLY A 101 -15.19 -1.56 -5.96
CA GLY A 101 -15.73 -2.67 -5.17
C GLY A 101 -16.05 -2.27 -3.72
N GLY A 102 -17.00 -2.96 -3.10
CA GLY A 102 -17.35 -2.71 -1.68
C GLY A 102 -17.83 -1.30 -1.37
N GLY A 103 -18.37 -0.58 -2.38
CA GLY A 103 -18.76 0.84 -2.25
C GLY A 103 -17.61 1.84 -2.38
N TRP A 104 -16.40 1.37 -2.72
CA TRP A 104 -15.22 2.20 -2.93
C TRP A 104 -14.77 2.16 -4.40
N THR A 105 -14.20 3.26 -4.85
CA THR A 105 -13.57 3.44 -6.16
C THR A 105 -12.18 4.02 -5.93
N TYR A 106 -11.16 3.35 -6.42
CA TYR A 106 -9.77 3.75 -6.35
C TYR A 106 -9.27 4.17 -7.73
N TYR A 107 -8.45 5.21 -7.78
CA TYR A 107 -7.71 5.65 -8.95
C TYR A 107 -6.23 5.83 -8.63
N ARG A 108 -5.38 5.30 -9.51
CA ARG A 108 -3.94 5.44 -9.44
C ARG A 108 -3.45 6.52 -10.40
N GLY A 109 -2.67 7.46 -9.88
CA GLY A 109 -2.04 8.54 -10.66
C GLY A 109 -2.58 9.92 -10.29
N ASP A 110 -2.13 10.94 -11.02
CA ASP A 110 -2.53 12.35 -10.84
C ASP A 110 -4.02 12.53 -11.19
N TYR A 111 -4.90 12.21 -10.26
CA TYR A 111 -6.28 12.66 -10.37
C TYR A 111 -6.34 14.13 -9.94
N ARG A 112 -6.04 15.02 -10.89
CA ARG A 112 -6.26 16.46 -10.77
C ARG A 112 -7.75 16.76 -10.86
N GLN A 113 -8.50 16.42 -9.82
CA GLN A 113 -9.68 17.21 -9.51
C GLN A 113 -9.26 18.18 -8.43
N ASP A 114 -9.44 19.47 -8.73
CA ASP A 114 -9.17 20.61 -7.87
C ASP A 114 -9.60 20.33 -6.43
N MET A 115 -8.65 19.83 -5.61
CA MET A 115 -8.80 19.76 -4.17
C MET A 115 -8.54 21.17 -3.66
N SER A 116 -9.57 22.02 -3.74
CA SER A 116 -9.57 23.28 -3.00
C SER A 116 -9.91 22.97 -1.54
N ASP A 117 -8.96 22.40 -0.80
CA ASP A 117 -8.77 22.90 0.55
C ASP A 117 -7.84 24.12 0.46
N ASP A 118 -7.88 25.01 1.44
CA ASP A 118 -7.16 26.29 1.44
C ASP A 118 -5.61 26.15 1.38
N ASN A 119 -5.05 24.96 1.09
CA ASN A 119 -3.62 24.66 1.15
C ASN A 119 -3.00 24.00 -0.10
N GLY A 120 -3.73 23.88 -1.21
CA GLY A 120 -3.13 23.67 -2.54
C GLY A 120 -3.30 22.28 -3.17
N GLU A 121 -3.04 22.22 -4.48
CA GLU A 121 -3.23 21.05 -5.34
C GLU A 121 -2.55 19.78 -4.79
N ILE A 122 -3.35 18.82 -4.33
CA ILE A 122 -2.85 17.48 -3.97
C ILE A 122 -2.75 16.66 -5.26
N SER A 123 -1.52 16.43 -5.73
CA SER A 123 -1.20 15.44 -6.78
C SER A 123 -0.93 14.08 -6.12
N GLY A 124 -1.73 13.05 -6.43
CA GLY A 124 -1.54 11.71 -5.85
C GLY A 124 -2.72 10.74 -6.03
N PHE A 125 -2.56 9.53 -5.51
CA PHE A 125 -3.56 8.46 -5.54
C PHE A 125 -4.86 8.89 -4.85
N ALA A 126 -6.01 8.68 -5.49
CA ALA A 126 -7.31 9.13 -4.98
C ALA A 126 -8.27 7.95 -4.77
N ILE A 127 -9.04 8.00 -3.68
CA ILE A 127 -10.14 7.07 -3.40
C ILE A 127 -11.44 7.82 -3.22
N TYR A 128 -12.53 7.19 -3.64
CA TYR A 128 -13.88 7.69 -3.50
C TYR A 128 -14.76 6.59 -2.93
N ARG A 129 -15.55 6.88 -1.91
CA ARG A 129 -16.65 6.04 -1.47
C ARG A 129 -17.93 6.52 -2.13
N ARG A 130 -18.62 5.62 -2.83
CA ARG A 130 -19.99 5.88 -3.29
C ARG A 130 -20.93 5.55 -2.13
N ASN A 131 -21.68 6.54 -1.65
CA ASN A 131 -22.82 6.24 -0.78
C ASN A 131 -23.84 5.38 -1.53
N GLY A 132 -24.31 4.34 -0.84
CA GLY A 132 -25.58 3.69 -1.15
C GLY A 132 -26.72 4.49 -0.53
#